data_AF-A0A4D6HV01-F1
#
_entry.id   AF-A0A4D6HV01-F1
#
_cell.length_a   1.000
_cell.length_b   1.000
_cell.length_c   1.000
_cell.angle_alpha   90.00
_cell.angle_beta   90.00
_cell.angle_gamma   90.00
#
_symmetry.space_group_name_H-M   'P 1'
#
loop_
_entity.id
_entity.type
_entity.pdbx_description
1 polymer ?
#
loop_
_entity_poly.entity_id
_entity_poly.type
_entity_poly.pdbx_seq_one_letter_code
_entity_poly.pdbx_strand_id
1 'polypeptide(L)'
;MVMDVPVDSLYEGSNGHYYTDCQIARRLRTERWKPCIRQRDPDRRLVETGDGNLLLLIPTDTLPEWAELRIDDRGARIVDTRGPLPK
;
A
#
# COMPACT_ATOMS: atom_id res chain seq x y z
N MET A 1 -9.84 21.99 11.96
CA MET A 1 -9.88 20.68 12.64
C MET A 1 -9.14 19.73 11.73
N VAL A 2 -7.87 19.45 12.01
CA VAL A 2 -7.10 18.46 11.25
C VAL A 2 -7.69 17.13 11.65
N MET A 3 -8.35 16.43 10.72
CA MET A 3 -8.73 15.06 10.98
C MET A 3 -7.41 14.29 11.00
N ASP A 4 -7.02 13.88 12.20
CA ASP A 4 -6.05 12.81 12.40
C ASP A 4 -6.68 11.59 11.75
N VAL A 5 -6.43 11.40 10.45
CA VAL A 5 -6.82 10.18 9.77
C VAL A 5 -5.68 9.22 10.09
N PRO A 6 -5.86 8.32 11.07
CA PRO A 6 -4.81 7.37 11.39
C PRO A 6 -4.45 6.62 10.11
N VAL A 7 -3.16 6.44 9.90
CA VAL A 7 -2.68 5.40 8.99
C VAL A 7 -2.97 4.10 9.70
N ASP A 8 -4.16 3.54 9.51
CA ASP A 8 -4.62 2.41 10.32
C ASP A 8 -3.73 1.18 10.12
N SER A 9 -3.08 1.04 8.96
CA SER A 9 -2.17 -0.08 8.68
C SER A 9 -1.23 0.19 7.52
N LEU A 10 -0.03 -0.37 7.60
CA LEU A 10 0.96 -0.43 6.52
C LEU A 10 1.08 -1.87 6.00
N TYR A 11 1.32 -2.01 4.69
CA TYR A 11 1.45 -3.28 4.01
C TYR A 11 2.69 -3.28 3.11
N GLU A 12 3.48 -4.35 3.20
CA GLU A 12 4.50 -4.70 2.21
C GLU A 12 3.86 -5.51 1.08
N GLY A 13 4.09 -5.07 -0.15
CA GLY A 13 3.71 -5.78 -1.35
C GLY A 13 4.83 -6.71 -1.83
N SER A 14 4.47 -7.88 -2.38
CA SER A 14 5.42 -8.80 -3.01
C SER A 14 6.17 -8.22 -4.22
N ASN A 15 5.79 -7.03 -4.67
CA ASN A 15 6.49 -6.24 -5.70
C ASN A 15 7.56 -5.29 -5.11
N GLY A 16 7.83 -5.35 -3.80
CA GLY A 16 8.80 -4.48 -3.13
C GLY A 16 8.32 -3.05 -2.90
N HIS A 17 7.05 -2.76 -3.15
CA HIS A 17 6.41 -1.49 -2.80
C HIS A 17 5.63 -1.59 -1.49
N TYR A 18 5.42 -0.45 -0.86
CA TYR A 18 4.71 -0.34 0.41
C TYR A 18 3.44 0.48 0.23
N TYR A 19 2.40 0.14 0.99
CA TYR A 19 1.06 0.72 0.83
C TYR A 19 0.42 0.98 2.19
N THR A 20 -0.27 2.11 2.31
CA THR A 20 -1.23 2.32 3.39
C THR A 20 -2.56 1.64 3.08
N ASP A 21 -3.37 1.41 4.11
CA ASP A 21 -4.78 1.04 4.00
C ASP A 21 -5.56 2.00 3.07
N CYS A 22 -5.32 3.30 3.18
CA CYS A 22 -5.92 4.34 2.34
C CYS A 22 -5.56 4.15 0.86
N GLN A 23 -4.29 3.85 0.57
CA GLN A 23 -3.84 3.56 -0.80
C GLN A 23 -4.51 2.28 -1.34
N ILE A 24 -4.59 1.21 -0.55
CA ILE A 24 -5.23 -0.04 -0.95
C ILE A 24 -6.72 0.18 -1.21
N ALA A 25 -7.44 0.84 -0.28
CA ALA A 25 -8.86 1.13 -0.41
C ALA A 25 -9.15 1.95 -1.66
N ARG A 26 -8.33 2.98 -1.94
CA ARG A 26 -8.45 3.77 -3.15
C ARG A 26 -8.22 2.93 -4.41
N ARG A 27 -7.17 2.12 -4.44
CA ARG A 27 -6.85 1.27 -5.60
C ARG A 27 -7.96 0.27 -5.91
N LEU A 28 -8.55 -0.33 -4.88
CA LEU A 28 -9.72 -1.21 -5.01
C LEU A 28 -10.95 -0.46 -5.54
N ARG A 29 -11.14 0.81 -5.18
CA ARG A 29 -12.30 1.61 -5.64
C ARG A 29 -12.11 2.19 -7.05
N THR A 30 -10.92 2.62 -7.42
CA THR A 30 -10.71 3.47 -8.61
C THR A 30 -9.68 2.95 -9.61
N GLU A 31 -8.76 2.08 -9.21
CA GLU A 31 -7.61 1.67 -10.05
C GLU A 31 -7.70 0.22 -10.53
N ARG A 32 -8.93 -0.30 -10.62
CA ARG A 32 -9.24 -1.65 -11.13
C ARG A 32 -8.58 -2.79 -10.37
N TRP A 33 -8.09 -2.56 -9.14
CA TRP A 33 -7.65 -3.66 -8.30
C TRP A 33 -8.87 -4.49 -7.89
N LYS A 34 -8.74 -5.81 -7.93
CA LYS A 34 -9.80 -6.72 -7.50
C LYS A 34 -9.33 -7.51 -6.28
N PRO A 35 -10.16 -7.62 -5.23
CA PRO A 35 -9.85 -8.51 -4.13
C PRO A 35 -9.91 -9.97 -4.61
N CYS A 36 -8.90 -10.77 -4.27
CA CYS A 36 -8.88 -12.21 -4.57
C CYS A 36 -9.16 -13.02 -3.29
N ILE A 37 -8.21 -13.00 -2.35
CA ILE A 37 -8.26 -13.81 -1.12
C ILE A 37 -7.83 -12.95 0.06
N ARG A 38 -8.47 -13.15 1.21
CA ARG A 38 -8.01 -12.64 2.50
C ARG A 38 -7.86 -13.79 3.49
N GLN A 39 -6.64 -14.00 3.96
CA GLN A 39 -6.33 -14.86 5.09
C GLN A 39 -6.25 -13.96 6.35
N ARG A 40 -6.78 -14.42 7.48
CA ARG A 40 -6.79 -13.63 8.74
C ARG A 40 -5.66 -14.01 9.69
N ASP A 41 -5.14 -15.22 9.59
CA ASP A 41 -4.09 -15.73 10.47
C ASP A 41 -3.07 -16.58 9.68
N PRO A 42 -1.85 -16.06 9.41
CA PRO A 42 -1.48 -14.65 9.51
C PRO A 42 -2.33 -13.76 8.58
N ASP A 43 -2.54 -12.48 8.94
CA ASP A 43 -3.27 -11.55 8.05
C ASP A 43 -2.45 -11.34 6.77
N ARG A 44 -3.05 -11.69 5.64
CA ARG A 44 -2.47 -11.53 4.30
C ARG A 44 -3.59 -11.34 3.30
N ARG A 45 -3.36 -10.51 2.30
CA ARG A 45 -4.35 -10.23 1.26
C ARG A 45 -3.75 -10.40 -0.11
N LEU A 46 -4.43 -11.14 -0.95
CA LEU A 46 -4.09 -11.27 -2.36
C LEU A 46 -5.06 -10.41 -3.17
N VAL A 47 -4.50 -9.58 -4.05
CA VAL A 47 -5.26 -8.73 -4.98
C VAL A 47 -4.74 -8.92 -6.40
N GLU A 48 -5.64 -8.82 -7.37
CA GLU A 48 -5.30 -8.66 -8.78
C GLU A 48 -5.14 -7.16 -9.04
N THR A 49 -3.99 -6.73 -9.53
CA THR A 49 -3.70 -5.32 -9.84
C THR A 49 -4.29 -4.92 -11.20
N GLY A 50 -4.36 -3.62 -11.50
CA GLY A 50 -5.00 -3.12 -12.72
C GLY A 50 -4.33 -3.56 -14.05
N ASP A 51 -3.08 -4.03 -13.97
CA ASP A 51 -2.31 -4.64 -15.06
C ASP A 51 -2.46 -6.18 -15.11
N GLY A 52 -3.31 -6.77 -14.26
CA GLY A 52 -3.61 -8.21 -14.24
C GLY A 52 -2.63 -9.07 -13.44
N ASN A 53 -1.68 -8.47 -12.73
CA ASN A 53 -0.73 -9.20 -11.89
C ASN A 53 -1.33 -9.53 -10.52
N LEU A 54 -0.86 -10.61 -9.89
CA LEU A 54 -1.21 -10.92 -8.50
C LEU A 54 -0.21 -10.25 -7.55
N LEU A 55 -0.73 -9.50 -6.59
CA LEU A 55 0.03 -8.84 -5.54
C LEU A 55 -0.38 -9.37 -4.17
N LEU A 56 0.59 -9.96 -3.46
CA LEU A 56 0.42 -10.33 -2.06
C LEU A 56 0.77 -9.11 -1.18
N LEU A 57 -0.14 -8.78 -0.28
CA LEU A 57 0.00 -7.71 0.71
C LEU A 57 0.09 -8.34 2.10
N ILE A 58 1.16 -8.01 2.82
CA ILE A 58 1.44 -8.49 4.17
C ILE A 58 1.51 -7.27 5.09
N PRO A 59 0.73 -7.22 6.19
CA PRO A 59 0.85 -6.16 7.18
C PRO A 59 2.27 -6.07 7.74
N THR A 60 2.74 -4.86 7.98
CA THR A 60 4.06 -4.59 8.53
C THR A 60 4.04 -3.31 9.35
N ASP A 61 4.86 -3.23 10.39
CA ASP A 61 5.00 -2.05 11.25
C ASP A 61 6.29 -1.26 10.92
N THR A 62 7.04 -1.70 9.89
CA THR A 62 8.33 -1.13 9.53
C THR A 62 8.32 -0.58 8.12
N LEU A 63 8.84 0.64 7.95
CA LEU A 63 9.20 1.19 6.65
C LEU A 63 10.72 1.13 6.46
N PRO A 64 11.19 0.79 5.25
CA PRO A 64 12.60 0.95 4.93
C PRO A 64 12.98 2.43 4.83
N GLU A 65 14.27 2.76 5.00
CA GLU A 65 14.77 4.16 5.01
C GLU A 65 14.46 4.94 3.73
N TRP A 66 14.27 4.24 2.61
CA TRP A 66 13.93 4.83 1.33
C TRP A 66 12.43 5.08 1.14
N ALA A 67 11.58 4.70 2.09
CA ALA A 67 10.15 4.90 2.01
C ALA A 67 9.69 5.96 3.01
N GLU A 68 9.03 6.99 2.50
CA GLU A 68 8.47 8.08 3.31
C GLU A 68 6.95 7.96 3.39
N LEU A 69 6.40 8.10 4.60
CA LEU A 69 4.97 8.32 4.80
C LEU A 69 4.67 9.81 4.59
N ARG A 70 3.77 10.14 3.66
CA ARG A 70 3.29 11.50 3.41
C ARG A 70 1.78 11.58 3.59
N ILE A 71 1.32 12.66 4.20
CA ILE A 71 -0.10 12.94 4.41
C ILE A 71 -0.48 14.17 3.58
N ASP A 72 -1.48 14.03 2.73
CA ASP A 72 -2.04 15.12 1.93
C ASP A 72 -3.58 15.10 1.94
N ASP A 73 -4.21 15.93 1.10
CA ASP A 73 -5.68 16.02 0.97
C ASP A 73 -6.33 14.69 0.54
N ARG A 74 -5.55 13.73 0.04
CA ARG A 74 -5.99 12.42 -0.42
C ARG A 74 -5.74 11.32 0.61
N GLY A 75 -5.25 11.67 1.80
CA GLY A 75 -4.92 10.77 2.89
C GLY A 75 -3.44 10.41 2.94
N ALA A 76 -3.12 9.41 3.76
CA ALA A 76 -1.75 8.96 3.95
C ALA A 76 -1.31 8.02 2.82
N ARG A 77 -0.09 8.23 2.31
CA ARG A 77 0.52 7.41 1.26
C ARG A 77 2.00 7.18 1.50
N ILE A 78 2.49 6.03 1.07
CA ILE A 78 3.92 5.77 0.98
C ILE A 78 4.46 6.31 -0.34
N VAL A 79 5.57 7.02 -0.25
CA VAL A 79 6.35 7.55 -1.37
C VAL A 79 7.71 6.87 -1.38
N ASP A 80 8.07 6.32 -2.53
CA ASP A 80 9.41 5.81 -2.80
C ASP A 80 10.35 7.01 -3.04
N THR A 81 11.35 7.18 -2.18
CA THR A 81 12.33 8.27 -2.29
C THR A 81 13.60 7.83 -3.02
N ARG A 82 13.68 6.58 -3.49
CA ARG A 82 14.77 6.15 -4.36
C ARG A 82 14.72 7.00 -5.62
N GLY A 83 15.81 7.71 -5.90
CA GLY A 83 16.00 8.35 -7.21
C GLY A 83 15.92 7.29 -8.32
N PRO A 84 15.60 7.69 -9.57
CA PRO A 84 15.70 6.76 -10.69
C PRO A 84 17.10 6.16 -10.71
N LEU A 85 17.19 4.83 -10.83
CA LEU A 85 18.48 4.17 -11.04
C LEU A 85 19.16 4.85 -12.25
N PRO A 86 20.44 5.25 -12.16
CA PRO A 86 21.17 5.73 -13.32
C PRO A 86 21.12 4.64 -14.42
N LYS A 87 20.87 5.07 -15.66
CA LYS A 87 20.82 4.21 -16.84
C LYS A 87 22.18 3.67 -17.22
#